data_AF-A0ABD5P9X0-F1
#
_entry.id   AF-A0ABD5P9X0-F1
#
_cell.length_a   1.000
_cell.length_b   1.000
_cell.length_c   1.000
_cell.angle_alpha   90.00
_cell.angle_beta   90.00
_cell.angle_gamma   90.00
#
_symmetry.space_group_name_H-M   'P 1'
#
loop_
_entity.id
_entity.type
_entity.pdbx_description
1 polymer ?
#
loop_
_entity_poly.entity_id
_entity_poly.type
_entity_poly.pdbx_seq_one_letter_code
_entity_poly.pdbx_strand_id
1 'polypeptide(L)' 'MSQSTTRTACSMTVVEPADVPVDARVVHFDELDDAAQDRVVARAASGTDVGPLPDGLEAGDVVVFTDYFRVVAH' A
#
# COMPACT_ATOMS: atom_id res chain seq x y z
N MET A 1 17.03 -26.40 17.70
CA MET A 1 15.69 -26.10 17.15
C MET A 1 15.55 -24.58 17.14
N SER A 2 15.96 -23.90 16.07
CA SER A 2 15.74 -22.45 15.94
C SER A 2 15.18 -22.21 14.55
N GLN A 3 13.93 -21.75 14.53
CA GLN A 3 13.08 -21.65 13.36
C GLN A 3 13.60 -20.52 12.46
N SER A 4 13.88 -20.84 11.20
CA SER A 4 14.14 -19.85 10.16
C SER A 4 12.79 -19.23 9.78
N THR A 5 12.48 -18.06 10.32
CA THR A 5 11.32 -17.28 9.87
C THR A 5 11.68 -16.68 8.52
N THR A 6 11.28 -17.36 7.44
CA THR A 6 11.36 -16.80 6.08
C THR A 6 10.50 -15.54 6.06
N ARG A 7 11.12 -14.36 6.04
CA ARG A 7 10.43 -13.10 5.74
C ARG A 7 9.96 -13.20 4.29
N THR A 8 8.70 -13.54 4.08
CA THR A 8 8.04 -13.41 2.78
C THR A 8 8.12 -11.94 2.40
N ALA A 9 8.95 -11.62 1.42
CA ALA A 9 9.07 -10.28 0.88
C ALA A 9 7.74 -9.93 0.20
N CYS A 10 6.99 -9.01 0.79
CA CYS A 10 5.81 -8.45 0.13
C CYS A 10 6.29 -7.49 -0.97
N SER A 11 6.18 -7.94 -2.22
CA SER A 11 6.42 -7.13 -3.40
C SER A 11 5.17 -6.29 -3.68
N MET A 12 5.22 -4.99 -3.41
CA MET A 12 4.21 -4.04 -3.90
C MET A 12 4.60 -3.61 -5.31
N THR A 13 3.69 -3.80 -6.26
CA THR A 13 3.84 -3.42 -7.68
C THR A 13 2.76 -2.40 -8.02
N VAL A 14 3.09 -1.38 -8.80
CA VAL A 14 2.07 -0.47 -9.36
C VAL A 14 1.28 -1.26 -10.40
N VAL A 15 -0.04 -1.37 -10.21
CA VAL A 15 -0.97 -2.04 -11.11
C VAL A 15 -1.87 -1.01 -11.77
N GLU A 16 -2.17 -1.18 -13.05
CA GLU A 16 -3.21 -0.35 -13.67
C GLU A 16 -4.58 -0.74 -13.10
N PRO A 17 -5.54 0.19 -12.99
CA PRO A 17 -6.87 -0.13 -12.46
C PRO A 17 -7.56 -1.30 -13.17
N ALA A 18 -7.26 -1.50 -14.46
CA ALA A 18 -7.80 -2.62 -15.25
C ALA A 18 -7.22 -3.99 -14.87
N ASP A 19 -6.05 -4.02 -14.23
CA ASP A 19 -5.34 -5.24 -13.82
C ASP A 19 -5.56 -5.60 -12.35
N VAL A 20 -6.36 -4.80 -11.63
CA VAL A 20 -6.73 -5.09 -10.24
C VAL A 20 -7.70 -6.27 -10.21
N PRO A 21 -7.37 -7.38 -9.50
CA PRO A 21 -8.28 -8.52 -9.36
C PRO A 21 -9.64 -8.09 -8.79
N VAL A 22 -10.72 -8.71 -9.26
CA VAL A 22 -12.09 -8.38 -8.84
C VAL A 22 -12.33 -8.62 -7.34
N ASP A 23 -11.55 -9.53 -6.75
CA ASP A 23 -11.55 -9.92 -5.36
C ASP A 23 -10.46 -9.22 -4.53
N ALA A 24 -9.68 -8.32 -5.13
CA ALA A 24 -8.69 -7.55 -4.42
C ALA A 24 -9.36 -6.57 -3.45
N ARG A 25 -8.81 -6.50 -2.23
CA ARG A 25 -9.16 -5.45 -1.29
C ARG A 25 -8.48 -4.16 -1.70
N VAL A 26 -9.29 -3.16 -2.04
CA VAL A 26 -8.84 -1.82 -2.40
C VAL A 26 -8.98 -0.91 -1.20
N VAL A 27 -7.92 -0.20 -0.84
CA VAL A 27 -7.91 0.77 0.28
C VAL A 27 -7.44 2.12 -0.23
N HIS A 28 -8.14 3.19 0.13
CA HIS A 28 -7.72 4.53 -0.24
C HIS A 28 -6.57 5.00 0.67
N PHE A 29 -5.55 5.64 0.09
CA PHE A 29 -4.38 6.09 0.85
C PHE A 29 -4.76 7.01 2.02
N ASP A 30 -5.76 7.88 1.84
CA ASP A 30 -6.26 8.80 2.85
C ASP A 30 -7.13 8.15 3.94
N GLU A 31 -7.55 6.90 3.76
CA GLU A 31 -8.22 6.10 4.81
C GLU A 31 -7.22 5.37 5.72
N LEU A 32 -5.95 5.29 5.31
CA LEU A 32 -4.89 4.67 6.09
C LEU A 32 -4.48 5.57 7.27
N ASP A 33 -4.09 4.95 8.37
CA ASP A 33 -3.44 5.67 9.46
C ASP A 33 -2.04 6.17 9.08
N ASP A 34 -1.49 7.09 9.87
CA ASP A 34 -0.20 7.73 9.59
C ASP A 34 0.93 6.69 9.39
N ALA A 35 0.92 5.61 10.17
CA ALA A 35 1.95 4.57 10.09
C ALA A 35 1.86 3.77 8.78
N ALA A 36 0.64 3.46 8.34
CA ALA A 36 0.36 2.81 7.06
C ALA A 36 0.67 3.73 5.87
N GLN A 37 0.35 5.02 5.97
CA GLN A 37 0.73 6.01 4.96
C GLN A 37 2.25 6.13 4.81
N ASP A 38 2.97 6.30 5.93
CA ASP A 38 4.45 6.36 5.94
C ASP A 38 5.07 5.10 5.33
N ARG A 39 4.50 3.93 5.63
CA ARG A 39 4.96 2.65 5.07
C ARG A 39 4.84 2.61 3.56
N VAL A 40 3.69 3.02 3.03
CA VAL A 40 3.42 3.06 1.58
C VAL A 40 4.34 4.06 0.89
N VAL A 41 4.54 5.26 1.45
CA VAL A 41 5.44 6.29 0.91
C VAL A 41 6.89 5.83 0.93
N ALA A 42 7.38 5.29 2.05
CA ALA A 42 8.75 4.80 2.16
C ALA A 42 9.04 3.68 1.16
N ARG A 43 8.04 2.80 0.90
CA ARG A 43 8.17 1.73 -0.09
C ARG A 43 8.14 2.26 -1.53
N ALA A 44 7.29 3.24 -1.83
CA ALA A 44 7.21 3.87 -3.15
C ALA A 44 8.53 4.61 -3.49
N ALA A 45 9.14 5.28 -2.52
CA ALA A 45 10.39 6.02 -2.70
C ALA A 45 11.63 5.12 -2.81
N SER A 46 11.72 4.08 -1.98
CA SER A 46 12.95 3.26 -1.86
C SER A 46 12.94 1.97 -2.69
N GLY A 47 11.77 1.55 -3.21
CA GLY A 47 11.63 0.27 -3.87
C GLY A 47 11.93 -0.95 -2.99
N THR A 48 12.17 -0.75 -1.68
CA THR A 48 12.72 -1.75 -0.77
C THR A 48 11.72 -2.06 0.33
N ASP A 49 11.59 -3.34 0.69
CA ASP A 49 10.70 -3.77 1.75
C ASP A 49 11.16 -3.25 3.14
N VAL A 50 10.35 -2.40 3.76
CA VAL A 50 10.72 -1.61 4.95
C VAL A 50 10.36 -2.30 6.29
N GLY A 51 9.91 -3.56 6.29
CA GLY A 51 9.59 -4.31 7.52
C GLY A 51 8.21 -4.97 7.51
N PRO A 52 7.62 -5.30 8.67
CA PRO A 52 6.24 -5.81 8.72
C PRO A 52 5.24 -4.78 8.16
N LEU A 53 4.07 -5.26 7.74
CA LEU A 53 2.95 -4.38 7.41
C LEU A 53 2.35 -3.82 8.72
N PRO A 54 2.03 -2.52 8.76
CA PRO A 54 1.31 -1.93 9.88
C PRO A 54 -0.15 -2.39 9.89
N ASP A 55 -0.82 -2.19 11.01
CA ASP A 55 -2.24 -2.49 11.13
C ASP A 55 -3.05 -1.73 10.07
N GLY A 56 -4.08 -2.36 9.51
CA GLY A 56 -4.90 -1.79 8.43
C GLY A 56 -4.39 -2.03 7.00
N LEU A 57 -3.15 -2.53 6.85
CA LEU A 57 -2.60 -3.01 5.58
C LEU A 57 -2.33 -4.52 5.61
N GLU A 58 -2.86 -5.22 4.62
CA GLU A 58 -2.69 -6.65 4.42
C GLU A 58 -1.91 -6.93 3.14
N ALA A 59 -1.25 -8.10 3.10
CA ALA A 59 -0.51 -8.51 1.91
C ALA A 59 -1.48 -8.77 0.75
N GLY A 60 -1.27 -8.07 -0.37
CA GLY A 60 -2.15 -8.14 -1.54
C GLY A 60 -3.18 -7.01 -1.61
N ASP A 61 -3.25 -6.14 -0.61
CA ASP A 61 -4.04 -4.90 -0.71
C ASP A 61 -3.53 -4.04 -1.87
N VAL A 62 -4.48 -3.43 -2.57
CA VAL A 62 -4.21 -2.41 -3.58
C VAL A 62 -4.50 -1.04 -2.97
N VAL A 63 -3.47 -0.22 -2.85
CA VAL A 63 -3.58 1.14 -2.31
C VAL A 63 -3.80 2.14 -3.44
N VAL A 64 -4.87 2.92 -3.35
CA VAL A 64 -5.24 3.93 -4.36
C VAL A 64 -4.89 5.33 -3.87
N PHE A 65 -4.13 6.06 -4.67
CA PHE A 65 -3.92 7.50 -4.49
C PHE A 65 -5.03 8.24 -5.25
N THR A 66 -5.82 9.03 -4.53
CA THR A 66 -6.89 9.82 -5.12
C THR A 66 -6.39 11.24 -5.36
N ASP A 67 -6.44 11.71 -6.60
CA ASP A 67 -6.19 13.10 -6.93
C ASP A 67 -7.43 13.95 -6.62
N TYR A 68 -7.27 14.96 -5.77
CA TYR A 68 -8.33 15.89 -5.42
C TYR A 68 -8.22 17.19 -6.21
N PHE A 69 -9.23 17.53 -7.00
CA PHE A 69 -9.33 18.82 -7.68
C PHE A 69 -10.15 19.80 -6.85
N ARG A 70 -9.54 20.93 -6.49
CA ARG A 70 -10.26 22.02 -5.83
C ARG A 70 -10.90 22.93 -6.87
N VAL A 71 -12.22 22.84 -7.02
CA VAL A 71 -12.99 23.79 -7.83
C VAL A 71 -13.18 25.08 -7.03
N VAL A 72 -12.72 26.21 -7.58
CA VAL A 72 -12.96 27.56 -7.03
C VAL A 72 -13.84 28.34 -7.99
N ALA A 73 -14.91 28.95 -7.48
CA ALA A 73 -15.72 29.91 -8.24
C ALA A 73 -15.09 31.30 -8.09
N HIS A 74 -14.93 32.01 -9.20
CA HIS A 74 -14.52 33.42 -9.23
C HIS A 74 -15.72 34.35 -9.03
#